data_AF-A0A9E6F3R6-F1
#
_entry.id   AF-A0A9E6F3R6-F1
#
_cell.length_a   1.000
_cell.length_b   1.000
_cell.length_c   1.000
_cell.angle_alpha   90.00
_cell.angle_beta   90.00
_cell.angle_gamma   90.00
#
_symmetry.space_group_name_H-M   'P 1'
#
loop_
_entity.id
_entity.type
_entity.pdbx_description
1 polymer ?
#
loop_
_entity_poly.entity_id
_entity_poly.type
_entity_poly.pdbx_seq_one_letter_code
_entity_poly.pdbx_strand_id
1 'polypeptide(L)' 'QKFIQGCVEKVRKLSRLREEKNPELIIAIDGGINTTTGPLVVEAGANALIAGSAFFKSDNPHDLVTKLKGIPA' A
#
# COMPACT_ATOMS: atom_id res chain seq x y z
N GLN A 1 14.18 -1.61 2.50
CA GLN A 1 13.88 -2.42 1.30
C GLN A 1 13.53 -1.48 0.15
N LYS A 2 13.77 -1.86 -1.11
CA LYS A 2 13.40 -1.05 -2.28
C LYS A 2 12.02 -1.47 -2.79
N PHE A 3 11.19 -0.50 -3.19
CA PHE A 3 9.89 -0.76 -3.80
C PHE A 3 10.06 -1.32 -5.22
N ILE A 4 9.22 -2.30 -5.59
CA ILE A 4 9.24 -2.94 -6.92
C ILE A 4 8.05 -2.39 -7.73
N GLN A 5 8.34 -1.55 -8.71
CA GLN A 5 7.29 -0.88 -9.52
C GLN A 5 6.33 -1.86 -10.20
N GLY A 6 6.84 -3.01 -10.68
CA GLY A 6 6.00 -4.05 -11.29
C GLY A 6 4.98 -4.70 -10.34
N CYS A 7 5.02 -4.41 -9.03
CA CYS A 7 4.02 -4.87 -8.07
C CYS A 7 2.66 -4.21 -8.30
N VAL A 8 2.63 -2.93 -8.71
CA VAL A 8 1.39 -2.14 -8.92
C VAL A 8 0.43 -2.86 -9.86
N GLU A 9 0.93 -3.38 -10.98
CA GLU A 9 0.11 -4.13 -11.95
C GLU A 9 -0.41 -5.46 -11.41
N LYS A 10 0.32 -6.09 -10.47
CA LYS A 10 -0.17 -7.30 -9.79
C LYS A 10 -1.31 -6.96 -8.83
N VAL A 11 -1.21 -5.84 -8.11
CA VAL A 11 -2.28 -5.34 -7.23
C VAL A 11 -3.54 -5.06 -8.04
N ARG A 12 -3.41 -4.36 -9.19
CA ARG A 12 -4.55 -4.05 -10.07
C ARG A 12 -5.27 -5.30 -10.57
N LYS A 13 -4.51 -6.32 -10.98
CA LYS A 13 -5.07 -7.61 -11.39
C LYS A 13 -5.77 -8.32 -10.23
N LEU A 14 -5.19 -8.30 -9.04
CA LEU A 14 -5.77 -8.92 -7.85
C LEU A 14 -7.03 -8.18 -7.38
N SER A 15 -7.08 -6.85 -7.48
CA SER A 15 -8.27 -6.04 -7.15
C SER A 15 -9.47 -6.43 -8.01
N ARG A 16 -9.27 -6.61 -9.31
CA ARG A 16 -10.33 -7.10 -10.22
C ARG A 16 -10.81 -8.49 -9.82
N LEU A 17 -9.87 -9.39 -9.50
CA LEU A 17 -10.21 -10.75 -9.07
C LEU A 17 -10.95 -10.77 -7.72
N ARG A 18 -10.59 -9.86 -6.80
CA ARG A 18 -11.29 -9.67 -5.52
C ARG A 18 -12.76 -9.34 -5.76
N GLU A 19 -13.04 -8.36 -6.62
CA GLU A 19 -14.41 -7.93 -6.94
C GLU A 19 -15.26 -9.09 -7.47
N GLU A 20 -14.67 -9.98 -8.27
CA GLU A 20 -15.38 -11.12 -8.84
C GLU A 20 -15.56 -12.31 -7.88
N LYS A 21 -14.58 -12.54 -6.99
CA LYS A 21 -14.49 -13.82 -6.25
C LYS A 21 -14.62 -13.71 -4.75
N ASN A 22 -14.12 -12.64 -4.15
CA ASN A 22 -14.13 -12.46 -2.71
C ASN A 22 -13.98 -10.96 -2.37
N PRO A 23 -15.08 -10.18 -2.36
CA PRO A 23 -15.03 -8.74 -2.08
C PRO A 23 -14.37 -8.37 -0.75
N GLU A 24 -14.37 -9.28 0.22
CA GLU A 24 -13.76 -9.10 1.56
C GLU A 24 -12.25 -9.37 1.58
N LEU A 25 -11.62 -9.75 0.46
CA LEU A 25 -10.18 -10.02 0.42
C LEU A 25 -9.39 -8.75 0.76
N ILE A 26 -8.54 -8.86 1.79
CA ILE A 26 -7.54 -7.86 2.12
C ILE A 26 -6.32 -8.05 1.21
N ILE A 27 -5.99 -7.00 0.46
CA ILE A 27 -4.79 -6.90 -0.37
C ILE A 27 -3.78 -6.05 0.42
N ALA A 28 -2.88 -6.74 1.12
CA ALA A 28 -1.81 -6.12 1.88
C ALA A 28 -0.50 -6.03 1.08
N ILE A 29 0.14 -4.86 1.10
CA ILE A 29 1.43 -4.64 0.44
C ILE A 29 2.52 -4.38 1.46
N ASP A 30 3.56 -5.20 1.41
CA ASP A 30 4.81 -5.04 2.14
C ASP A 30 5.96 -4.78 1.16
N GLY A 31 6.94 -4.01 1.63
CA GLY A 31 8.18 -3.75 0.92
C GLY A 31 8.23 -2.38 0.25
N GLY A 32 8.92 -1.44 0.90
CA GLY A 32 9.18 -0.12 0.34
C GLY A 32 7.99 0.83 0.36
N ILE A 33 7.00 0.60 1.24
CA ILE A 33 5.85 1.50 1.46
C ILE A 33 6.27 2.76 2.22
N ASN A 34 5.93 3.93 1.66
CA ASN A 34 6.11 5.26 2.22
C ASN A 34 5.08 6.23 1.60
N THR A 35 5.19 7.53 1.87
CA THR A 35 4.27 8.56 1.35
C THR A 35 4.28 8.75 -0.17
N THR A 36 5.26 8.17 -0.87
CA THR A 36 5.37 8.19 -2.34
C THR A 36 4.82 6.91 -2.95
N THR A 37 5.11 5.74 -2.36
CA THR A 37 4.74 4.43 -2.93
C THR A 37 3.42 3.90 -2.42
N GLY A 38 2.98 4.31 -1.21
CA GLY A 38 1.67 3.99 -0.66
C GLY A 38 0.52 4.38 -1.59
N PRO A 39 0.47 5.64 -2.09
CA PRO A 39 -0.59 6.06 -3.01
C PRO A 39 -0.69 5.19 -4.26
N LEU A 40 0.45 4.77 -4.83
CA LEU A 40 0.48 3.96 -6.05
C LEU A 40 -0.23 2.62 -5.89
N VAL A 41 -0.08 1.97 -4.73
CA VAL A 41 -0.69 0.66 -4.49
C VAL A 41 -2.12 0.76 -3.98
N VAL A 42 -2.48 1.85 -3.28
CA VAL A 42 -3.87 2.14 -2.91
C VAL A 42 -4.70 2.40 -4.17
N GLU A 43 -4.22 3.25 -5.08
CA GLU A 43 -4.86 3.50 -6.38
C GLU A 43 -5.02 2.21 -7.22
N ALA A 44 -4.10 1.26 -7.07
CA ALA A 44 -4.19 -0.04 -7.72
C ALA A 44 -5.16 -1.03 -7.03
N GLY A 45 -5.70 -0.70 -5.86
CA GLY A 45 -6.72 -1.47 -5.14
C GLY A 45 -6.26 -2.14 -3.85
N ALA A 46 -5.07 -1.84 -3.34
CA ALA A 46 -4.63 -2.30 -2.02
C ALA A 46 -5.42 -1.59 -0.90
N ASN A 47 -5.78 -2.33 0.14
CA ASN A 47 -6.51 -1.82 1.30
C ASN A 47 -5.77 -2.04 2.64
N ALA A 48 -4.56 -2.60 2.59
CA ALA A 48 -3.66 -2.66 3.73
C ALA A 48 -2.22 -2.32 3.32
N LEU A 49 -1.58 -1.45 4.09
CA LEU A 49 -0.22 -0.96 3.85
C LEU A 49 0.70 -1.36 5.00
N ILE A 50 1.81 -2.02 4.70
CA ILE A 50 2.81 -2.44 5.69
C ILE A 50 4.04 -1.54 5.56
N ALA A 51 4.17 -0.58 6.47
CA ALA A 51 5.30 0.35 6.52
C ALA A 51 6.35 -0.13 7.54
N GLY A 52 7.42 -0.75 7.04
CA GLY A 52 8.57 -1.15 7.85
C GLY A 52 9.62 -0.04 7.97
N SER A 53 10.66 -0.09 7.14
CA SER A 53 11.80 0.82 7.25
C SER A 53 11.46 2.31 7.14
N ALA A 54 10.40 2.68 6.43
CA ALA A 54 9.95 4.06 6.34
C ALA A 54 9.45 4.59 7.70
N PHE A 55 8.80 3.74 8.50
CA PHE A 55 8.30 4.09 9.83
C PHE A 55 9.44 4.20 10.84
N PHE A 56 10.26 3.14 10.98
CA PHE A 56 11.33 3.10 11.98
C PHE A 56 12.47 4.08 11.73
N LYS A 57 12.61 4.60 10.50
CA LYS A 57 13.61 5.63 10.15
C LYS A 57 13.00 7.03 10.00
N SER A 58 11.71 7.20 10.28
CA SER A 58 11.07 8.51 10.19
C SER A 58 11.45 9.35 11.41
N ASP A 59 11.78 10.61 11.18
CA ASP A 59 11.93 11.60 12.26
C ASP A 59 10.59 11.88 12.97
N ASN A 60 9.46 11.62 12.29
CA ASN A 60 8.12 11.76 12.84
C ASN A 60 7.21 10.60 12.38
N PRO A 61 7.25 9.44 13.08
CA PRO A 61 6.45 8.28 12.74
C PRO A 61 4.93 8.54 12.82
N HIS A 62 4.49 9.45 13.69
CA HIS A 62 3.07 9.82 13.81
C HIS A 62 2.57 10.54 12.56
N ASP A 63 3.33 11.51 12.04
CA ASP A 63 3.02 12.20 10.79
C ASP A 63 3.02 11.23 9.60
N LEU A 64 3.98 10.31 9.53
CA LEU A 64 3.99 9.27 8.50
C LEU A 64 2.70 8.43 8.51
N VAL A 65 2.28 7.94 9.68
CA VAL A 65 1.05 7.15 9.81
C VAL A 65 -0.18 7.99 9.42
N THR A 66 -0.21 9.26 9.82
CA THR A 66 -1.30 10.18 9.46
C THR A 66 -1.40 10.33 7.94
N LYS A 67 -0.28 10.56 7.26
CA LYS A 67 -0.21 10.68 5.80
C LYS A 67 -0.62 9.39 5.10
N LEU A 68 -0.15 8.23 5.57
CA LEU A 68 -0.48 6.93 4.97
C LEU A 68 -1.96 6.57 5.15
N LYS A 69 -2.57 6.88 6.31
CA LYS A 69 -4.00 6.67 6.55
C LYS A 69 -4.88 7.65 5.79
N GLY A 70 -4.36 8.83 5.45
CA GLY A 70 -5.07 9.87 4.68
C GLY A 70 -5.04 9.67 3.17
N ILE A 71 -4.45 8.59 2.66
CA ILE A 71 -4.46 8.28 1.22
C ILE A 71 -5.89 7.92 0.80
N PRO A 72 -6.46 8.61 -0.21
CA PRO A 72 -7.77 8.25 -0.75
C PRO A 72 -7.74 6.84 -1.37
N ALA A 73 -8.76 6.03 -1.06
CA ALA A 73 -8.98 4.72 -1.67
C ALA A 73 -9.64 4.84 -3.05
#